data_AF-A0A8J3N5M0-F1
#
_entry.id   AF-A0A8J3N5M0-F1
#
_cell.length_a   1.000
_cell.length_b   1.000
_cell.length_c   1.000
_cell.angle_alpha   90.00
_cell.angle_beta   90.00
_cell.angle_gamma   90.00
#
_symmetry.space_group_name_H-M   'P 1'
#
loop_
_entity.id
_entity.type
_entity.pdbx_description
1 polymer ?
#
loop_
_entity_poly.entity_id
_entity_poly.type
_entity_poly.pdbx_seq_one_letter_code
_entity_poly.pdbx_strand_id
1 'polypeptide(L)'
;MLKNTNELTKSLCELLHSQFPHGTFFLDPDETAFFIVLPAQKPKMCKFSYKEWQLFSTLLSAYPYSASFEELYASVSSWSIQECAKHLQEIKRQGKSLKDELAPLYDGIRSIRQKLKPFHLDINSVRTQGYLLGPLASTVPRHRGHNRPTPSMTQTDLCLSNNTSCS
;
A
#
# COMPACT_ATOMS: atom_id res chain seq x y z
N MET A 1 11.81 -20.49 11.45
CA MET A 1 11.50 -21.39 10.34
C MET A 1 11.48 -20.56 9.07
N LEU A 2 12.42 -20.80 8.15
CA LEU A 2 12.37 -20.21 6.80
C LEU A 2 11.20 -20.85 6.06
N LYS A 3 10.28 -20.03 5.54
CA LYS A 3 9.15 -20.52 4.74
C LYS A 3 9.68 -21.08 3.42
N ASN A 4 8.93 -21.98 2.79
CA ASN A 4 9.34 -22.62 1.54
C ASN A 4 9.53 -21.56 0.44
N THR A 5 10.77 -21.39 -0.04
CA THR A 5 11.16 -20.41 -1.07
C THR A 5 10.32 -20.54 -2.34
N ASN A 6 9.86 -21.77 -2.67
CA ASN A 6 8.99 -22.00 -3.82
C ASN A 6 7.61 -21.35 -3.66
N GLU A 7 7.03 -21.40 -2.46
CA GLU A 7 5.73 -20.76 -2.17
C GLU A 7 5.84 -19.24 -2.23
N LEU A 8 6.92 -18.67 -1.66
CA LEU A 8 7.18 -17.24 -1.75
C LEU A 8 7.35 -16.77 -3.20
N THR A 9 8.09 -17.55 -3.99
CA THR A 9 8.28 -17.28 -5.42
C THR A 9 6.96 -17.33 -6.17
N LYS A 10 6.11 -18.31 -5.87
CA LYS A 10 4.78 -18.44 -6.48
C LYS A 10 3.89 -17.23 -6.14
N SER A 11 3.74 -16.86 -4.87
CA SER A 11 2.95 -15.69 -4.47
C SER A 11 3.48 -14.39 -5.10
N LEU A 12 4.80 -14.22 -5.16
CA LEU A 12 5.43 -13.07 -5.80
C LEU A 12 5.12 -13.03 -7.31
N CYS A 13 5.23 -14.17 -7.99
CA CYS A 13 4.87 -14.30 -9.40
C CYS A 13 3.40 -13.98 -9.63
N GLU A 14 2.48 -14.52 -8.84
CA GLU A 14 1.04 -14.22 -8.96
C GLU A 14 0.75 -12.73 -8.79
N LEU A 15 1.34 -12.10 -7.78
CA LEU A 15 1.19 -10.67 -7.52
C LEU A 15 1.73 -9.82 -8.67
N LEU A 16 2.96 -10.10 -9.13
CA LEU A 16 3.63 -9.29 -10.14
C LEU A 16 3.14 -9.57 -11.56
N HIS A 17 2.68 -10.78 -11.88
CA HIS A 17 2.15 -11.12 -13.19
C HIS A 17 0.89 -10.32 -13.52
N SER A 18 0.10 -9.94 -12.49
CA SER A 18 -1.03 -9.01 -12.65
C SER A 18 -0.61 -7.61 -13.13
N GLN A 19 0.62 -7.18 -12.80
CA GLN A 19 1.15 -5.85 -13.16
C GLN A 19 2.07 -5.90 -14.38
N PHE A 20 2.76 -7.02 -14.58
CA PHE A 20 3.75 -7.23 -15.62
C PHE A 20 3.57 -8.62 -16.26
N PRO A 21 2.57 -8.80 -17.14
CA PRO A 21 2.23 -10.11 -17.70
C PRO A 21 3.35 -10.73 -18.55
N HIS A 22 4.30 -9.91 -19.02
CA HIS A 22 5.47 -10.36 -19.79
C HIS A 22 6.78 -10.27 -19.00
N GLY A 23 6.71 -10.00 -17.70
CA GLY A 23 7.89 -9.93 -16.83
C GLY A 23 8.35 -11.32 -16.40
N THR A 24 9.66 -11.51 -16.36
CA THR A 24 10.28 -12.65 -15.67
C THR A 24 10.74 -12.22 -14.28
N PHE A 25 10.37 -12.99 -13.26
CA PHE A 25 10.64 -12.66 -11.87
C PHE A 25 11.59 -13.68 -11.27
N PHE A 26 12.54 -13.19 -10.47
CA PHE A 26 13.49 -14.04 -9.76
C PHE A 26 13.56 -13.61 -8.30
N LEU A 27 13.50 -14.57 -7.39
CA LEU A 27 13.92 -14.38 -6.01
C LEU A 27 15.43 -14.62 -5.94
N ASP A 28 16.15 -13.76 -5.23
CA ASP A 28 17.54 -14.03 -4.89
C ASP A 28 17.62 -15.29 -4.00
N PRO A 29 18.52 -16.26 -4.26
CA PRO A 29 18.72 -17.42 -3.38
C PRO A 29 19.13 -17.05 -1.95
N ASP A 30 19.78 -15.90 -1.76
CA ASP A 30 20.08 -15.37 -0.42
C ASP A 30 18.85 -14.72 0.25
N GLU A 31 17.70 -14.74 -0.43
CA GLU A 31 16.40 -14.27 0.03
C GLU A 31 16.44 -12.85 0.59
N THR A 32 17.17 -11.92 -0.02
CA THR A 32 17.11 -10.50 0.38
C THR A 32 16.82 -9.56 -0.76
N ALA A 33 16.59 -10.10 -1.96
CA ALA A 33 16.22 -9.32 -3.11
C ALA A 33 15.27 -10.09 -4.02
N PHE A 34 14.56 -9.33 -4.86
CA PHE A 34 13.94 -9.90 -6.05
C PHE A 34 14.30 -9.04 -7.27
N PHE A 35 14.22 -9.68 -8.44
CA PHE A 35 14.52 -9.10 -9.73
C PHE A 35 13.30 -9.18 -10.62
N ILE A 36 13.09 -8.13 -11.41
CA ILE A 36 12.15 -8.13 -12.53
C ILE A 36 12.92 -7.84 -13.79
N VAL A 37 12.78 -8.74 -14.76
CA VAL A 37 13.26 -8.55 -16.14
C VAL A 37 12.04 -8.31 -17.01
N LEU A 38 11.89 -7.08 -17.50
CA LEU A 38 10.84 -6.71 -18.45
C LEU A 38 11.43 -6.71 -19.87
N PRO A 39 10.66 -7.11 -20.90
CA PRO A 39 11.12 -7.05 -22.28
C PRO A 39 11.56 -5.64 -22.66
N ALA A 40 12.71 -5.53 -23.33
CA ALA A 40 13.30 -4.27 -23.79
C ALA A 40 13.59 -3.22 -22.68
N GLN A 41 13.64 -3.63 -21.41
CA GLN A 41 14.06 -2.76 -20.30
C GLN A 41 15.26 -3.35 -19.55
N LYS A 42 16.03 -2.47 -18.89
CA LYS A 42 17.07 -2.92 -17.97
C LYS A 42 16.43 -3.67 -16.80
N PRO A 43 17.02 -4.79 -16.33
CA PRO A 43 16.57 -5.48 -15.13
C PRO A 43 16.45 -4.51 -13.96
N LYS A 44 15.35 -4.60 -13.24
CA LYS A 44 15.12 -3.84 -12.00
C LYS A 44 15.29 -4.78 -10.82
N MET A 45 16.03 -4.34 -9.82
CA MET A 45 16.31 -5.11 -8.60
C MET A 45 15.78 -4.37 -7.39
N CYS A 46 15.12 -5.09 -6.50
CA CYS A 46 14.65 -4.60 -5.22
C CYS A 46 15.43 -5.29 -4.09
N LYS A 47 16.30 -4.55 -3.40
CA LYS A 47 17.08 -5.07 -2.26
C LYS A 47 16.45 -4.69 -0.92
N PHE A 48 16.35 -5.66 -0.03
CA PHE A 48 15.87 -5.52 1.34
C PHE A 48 17.02 -5.74 2.32
N SER A 49 16.99 -5.05 3.46
CA SER A 49 17.70 -5.49 4.64
C SER A 49 17.04 -6.77 5.18
N TYR A 50 17.74 -7.50 6.03
CA TYR A 50 17.21 -8.73 6.62
C TYR A 50 15.85 -8.54 7.30
N LYS A 51 15.68 -7.51 8.13
CA LYS A 51 14.40 -7.22 8.81
C LYS A 51 13.29 -6.84 7.84
N GLU A 52 13.60 -6.05 6.82
CA GLU A 52 12.62 -5.71 5.78
C GLU A 52 12.21 -6.96 4.98
N TRP A 53 13.14 -7.86 4.70
CA TRP A 53 12.84 -9.13 4.06
C TRP A 53 11.93 -10.01 4.91
N GLN A 54 12.18 -10.11 6.22
CA GLN A 54 11.31 -10.88 7.13
C GLN A 54 9.87 -10.36 7.10
N LEU A 55 9.67 -9.04 7.11
CA LEU A 55 8.35 -8.43 6.95
C LEU A 55 7.76 -8.71 5.56
N PHE A 56 8.54 -8.51 4.51
CA PHE A 56 8.08 -8.66 3.12
C PHE A 56 7.72 -10.10 2.77
N SER A 57 8.55 -11.07 3.16
CA SER A 57 8.26 -12.51 3.00
C SER A 57 7.03 -12.93 3.80
N THR A 58 6.82 -12.36 4.99
CA THR A 58 5.59 -12.58 5.77
C THR A 58 4.36 -12.08 5.03
N LEU A 59 4.42 -10.88 4.45
CA LEU A 59 3.35 -10.34 3.60
C LEU A 59 3.11 -11.18 2.34
N LEU A 60 4.17 -11.60 1.65
CA LEU A 60 4.07 -12.48 0.47
C LEU A 60 3.41 -13.82 0.79
N SER A 61 3.69 -14.37 1.96
CA SER A 61 3.10 -15.64 2.39
C SER A 61 1.61 -15.51 2.73
N ALA A 62 1.18 -14.32 3.16
CA ALA A 62 -0.21 -14.06 3.49
C ALA A 62 -1.05 -13.75 2.24
N TYR A 63 -0.41 -13.31 1.15
CA TYR A 63 -1.08 -12.96 -0.11
C TYR A 63 -1.95 -14.11 -0.63
N PRO A 64 -3.20 -13.86 -1.07
CA PRO A 64 -3.84 -12.55 -1.29
C PRO A 64 -4.55 -11.94 -0.06
N TYR A 65 -4.31 -12.48 1.13
CA TYR A 65 -4.88 -12.02 2.40
C TYR A 65 -3.95 -11.07 3.17
N SER A 66 -4.47 -10.46 4.24
CA SER A 66 -3.69 -9.59 5.11
C SER A 66 -2.86 -10.40 6.11
N ALA A 67 -1.59 -10.02 6.30
CA ALA A 67 -0.79 -10.47 7.43
C ALA A 67 -1.16 -9.67 8.69
N SER A 68 -1.35 -10.37 9.81
CA SER A 68 -1.73 -9.74 11.07
C SER A 68 -0.59 -8.96 11.72
N PHE A 69 -0.89 -8.04 12.64
CA PHE A 69 0.17 -7.36 13.40
C PHE A 69 1.03 -8.34 14.20
N GLU A 70 0.43 -9.38 14.77
CA GLU A 70 1.11 -10.44 15.52
C GLU A 70 2.06 -11.23 14.63
N GLU A 71 1.64 -11.60 13.41
CA GLU A 71 2.48 -12.30 12.44
C GLU A 71 3.67 -11.45 12.00
N LEU A 72 3.42 -10.19 11.66
CA LEU A 72 4.47 -9.26 11.24
C LEU A 72 5.43 -8.95 12.38
N TYR A 73 4.92 -8.76 13.60
CA TYR A 73 5.76 -8.51 14.77
C TYR A 73 6.58 -9.74 15.16
N ALA A 74 6.00 -10.94 15.09
CA ALA A 74 6.72 -12.20 15.26
C ALA A 74 7.82 -12.37 14.21
N SER A 75 7.62 -11.91 12.98
CA SER A 75 8.61 -12.07 11.91
C SER A 75 9.91 -11.31 12.15
N VAL A 76 9.87 -10.20 12.89
CA VAL A 76 11.04 -9.33 13.18
C VAL A 76 11.49 -9.38 14.63
N SER A 77 10.82 -10.18 15.47
CA SER A 77 11.18 -10.44 16.85
C SER A 77 11.62 -11.89 17.03
N SER A 78 12.08 -12.22 18.23
CA SER A 78 12.42 -13.60 18.60
C SER A 78 11.22 -14.36 19.17
N TRP A 79 10.02 -13.78 19.10
CA TRP A 79 8.82 -14.31 19.74
C TRP A 79 7.94 -15.07 18.76
N SER A 80 7.23 -16.06 19.28
CA SER A 80 6.14 -16.74 18.56
C SER A 80 4.95 -15.80 18.34
N ILE A 81 4.10 -16.14 17.38
CA ILE A 81 2.85 -15.40 17.13
C ILE A 81 1.98 -15.34 18.39
N GLN A 82 1.91 -16.42 19.18
CA GLN A 82 1.12 -16.44 20.42
C GLN A 82 1.70 -15.54 21.51
N GLU A 83 3.03 -15.47 21.64
CA GLU A 83 3.70 -14.56 22.57
C GLU A 83 3.47 -13.10 22.16
N CYS A 84 3.63 -12.79 20.87
CA CYS A 84 3.31 -11.48 20.32
C CYS A 84 1.85 -11.11 20.60
N ALA A 85 0.90 -12.02 20.38
CA ALA A 85 -0.51 -11.77 20.66
C ALA A 85 -0.76 -11.44 22.13
N LYS A 86 -0.19 -12.22 23.05
CA LYS A 86 -0.30 -11.97 24.51
C LYS A 86 0.31 -10.63 24.89
N HIS A 87 1.48 -10.30 24.37
CA HIS A 87 2.16 -9.03 24.64
C HIS A 87 1.36 -7.83 24.14
N LEU A 88 0.86 -7.88 22.91
CA LEU A 88 0.04 -6.79 22.36
C LEU A 88 -1.30 -6.64 23.12
N GLN A 89 -1.89 -7.74 23.58
CA GLN A 89 -3.06 -7.69 24.47
C GLN A 89 -2.73 -7.05 25.82
N GLU A 90 -1.57 -7.37 26.40
CA GLU A 90 -1.13 -6.79 27.67
C GLU A 90 -0.90 -5.28 27.56
N ILE A 91 -0.25 -4.82 26.49
CA ILE A 91 -0.07 -3.39 26.21
C ILE A 91 -1.41 -2.67 26.11
N LYS A 92 -2.38 -3.26 25.40
CA LYS A 92 -3.76 -2.71 25.34
C LYS A 92 -4.38 -2.63 26.73
N ARG A 93 -4.24 -3.69 27.55
CA ARG A 93 -4.79 -3.74 28.92
C ARG A 93 -4.18 -2.66 29.82
N GLN A 94 -2.90 -2.38 29.66
CA GLN A 94 -2.19 -1.33 30.40
C GLN A 94 -2.50 0.09 29.90
N GLY A 95 -3.34 0.26 28.87
CA GLY A 95 -3.65 1.56 28.27
C GLY A 95 -2.46 2.20 27.54
N LYS A 96 -1.42 1.42 27.23
CA LYS A 96 -0.24 1.90 26.53
C LYS A 96 -0.51 2.03 25.03
N SER A 97 0.19 2.96 24.40
CA SER A 97 0.13 3.19 22.96
C SER A 97 0.75 2.01 22.19
N LEU A 98 -0.09 1.20 21.56
CA LEU A 98 0.37 0.19 20.60
C LEU A 98 1.19 0.78 19.46
N LYS A 99 0.95 2.05 19.14
CA LYS A 99 1.64 2.71 18.03
C LYS A 99 3.13 2.83 18.32
N ASP A 100 3.49 3.06 19.57
CA ASP A 100 4.89 3.23 19.98
C ASP A 100 5.58 1.86 20.03
N GLU A 101 4.90 0.83 20.50
CA GLU A 101 5.40 -0.54 20.48
C GLU A 101 5.65 -1.04 19.04
N LEU A 102 4.72 -0.74 18.13
CA LEU A 102 4.78 -1.17 16.74
C LEU A 102 5.56 -0.19 15.84
N ALA A 103 6.18 0.85 16.40
CA ALA A 103 6.92 1.84 15.63
C ALA A 103 8.01 1.21 14.73
N PRO A 104 8.83 0.25 15.21
CA PRO A 104 9.84 -0.40 14.35
C PRO A 104 9.22 -1.15 13.16
N LEU A 105 8.04 -1.74 13.35
CA LEU A 105 7.29 -2.41 12.29
C LEU A 105 6.80 -1.37 11.28
N TYR A 106 6.25 -0.24 11.73
CA TYR A 106 5.77 0.82 10.84
C TYR A 106 6.89 1.42 9.99
N ASP A 107 8.08 1.62 10.56
CA ASP A 107 9.24 2.10 9.83
C ASP A 107 9.71 1.09 8.78
N GLY A 108 9.74 -0.20 9.14
CA GLY A 108 10.03 -1.29 8.21
C GLY A 108 9.04 -1.32 7.04
N ILE A 109 7.73 -1.30 7.33
CA ILE A 109 6.68 -1.27 6.30
C ILE A 109 6.79 -0.02 5.42
N ARG A 110 7.07 1.16 6.01
CA ARG A 110 7.25 2.40 5.26
C ARG A 110 8.43 2.30 4.30
N SER A 111 9.55 1.73 4.73
CA SER A 111 10.73 1.52 3.90
C SER A 111 10.44 0.56 2.74
N ILE A 112 9.80 -0.58 3.03
CA ILE A 112 9.40 -1.57 2.02
C ILE A 112 8.47 -0.93 0.98
N ARG A 113 7.47 -0.14 1.39
CA ARG A 113 6.59 0.57 0.45
C ARG A 113 7.37 1.43 -0.54
N GLN A 114 8.39 2.18 -0.10
CA GLN A 114 9.18 3.00 -1.02
C GLN A 114 9.94 2.15 -2.04
N LYS A 115 10.45 0.99 -1.61
CA LYS A 115 11.16 0.04 -2.48
C LYS A 115 10.24 -0.65 -3.47
N LEU A 116 8.96 -0.85 -3.11
CA LEU A 116 7.95 -1.50 -3.94
C LEU A 116 7.30 -0.57 -4.98
N LYS A 117 7.31 0.75 -4.76
CA LYS A 117 6.73 1.73 -5.71
C LYS A 117 7.18 1.60 -7.17
N PRO A 118 8.48 1.40 -7.49
CA PRO A 118 8.94 1.23 -8.87
C PRO A 118 8.37 -0.01 -9.57
N PHE A 119 7.77 -0.91 -8.80
CA PHE A 119 7.15 -2.16 -9.24
C PHE A 119 5.63 -2.09 -9.20
N HIS A 120 5.04 -0.91 -9.04
CA HIS A 120 3.58 -0.71 -8.94
C HIS A 120 2.92 -1.57 -7.86
N LEU A 121 3.65 -1.83 -6.77
CA LEU A 121 3.16 -2.52 -5.59
C LEU A 121 3.05 -1.57 -4.41
N ASP A 122 2.10 -1.84 -3.53
CA ASP A 122 1.94 -1.13 -2.26
C ASP A 122 1.52 -2.09 -1.14
N ILE A 123 1.69 -1.65 0.09
CA ILE A 123 1.24 -2.36 1.29
C ILE A 123 0.10 -1.54 1.88
N ASN A 124 -1.12 -2.03 1.83
CA ASN A 124 -2.29 -1.34 2.37
C ASN A 124 -2.49 -1.71 3.85
N SER A 125 -2.85 -0.74 4.68
CA SER A 125 -3.23 -1.03 6.07
C SER A 125 -4.67 -1.49 6.11
N VAL A 126 -4.92 -2.63 6.75
CA VAL A 126 -6.26 -3.11 7.06
C VAL A 126 -6.54 -2.76 8.51
N ARG A 127 -7.52 -1.86 8.72
CA ARG A 127 -7.80 -1.27 10.04
C ARG A 127 -7.89 -2.37 11.10
N THR A 128 -7.11 -2.21 12.17
CA THR A 128 -7.07 -3.10 13.35
C THR A 128 -6.64 -4.55 13.10
N GLN A 129 -6.37 -4.95 11.86
CA GLN A 129 -6.05 -6.34 11.50
C GLN A 129 -4.57 -6.49 11.12
N GLY A 130 -4.02 -5.58 10.32
CA GLY A 130 -2.62 -5.64 9.91
C GLY A 130 -2.38 -4.98 8.56
N TYR A 131 -1.69 -5.69 7.66
CA TYR A 131 -1.29 -5.17 6.36
C TYR A 131 -1.53 -6.18 5.23
N LEU A 132 -1.91 -5.66 4.07
CA LEU A 132 -2.16 -6.41 2.85
C LEU A 132 -1.20 -5.95 1.75
N LEU A 133 -0.52 -6.89 1.11
CA LEU A 133 0.27 -6.61 -0.08
C LEU A 133 -0.63 -6.63 -1.32
N GLY A 134 -0.49 -5.64 -2.20
CA GLY A 134 -1.30 -5.55 -3.41
C GLY A 134 -0.77 -4.55 -4.43
N PRO A 135 -1.48 -4.37 -5.55
CA PRO A 135 -1.13 -3.36 -6.53
C PRO A 135 -1.26 -1.97 -5.93
N LEU A 136 -0.35 -1.07 -6.34
CA LEU A 136 -0.46 0.36 -6.05
C LEU A 136 -1.74 0.84 -6.71
N ALA A 137 -2.73 1.25 -5.89
CA ALA A 137 -3.98 1.76 -6.40
C ALA A 137 -3.68 2.86 -7.42
N SER A 138 -4.03 2.61 -8.69
CA SER A 138 -4.02 3.63 -9.73
C SER A 138 -4.75 4.82 -9.15
N THR A 139 -4.02 5.89 -8.89
CA THR A 139 -4.64 7.17 -8.59
C THR A 139 -5.28 7.60 -9.89
N VAL A 140 -6.48 7.10 -10.17
CA VAL A 140 -7.40 7.78 -11.06
C VAL A 140 -7.38 9.21 -10.55
N PRO A 141 -6.95 10.20 -11.35
CA PRO A 141 -6.97 11.57 -10.92
C PRO A 141 -8.39 11.82 -10.45
N ARG A 142 -8.56 12.01 -9.14
CA ARG A 142 -9.82 12.54 -8.63
C ARG A 142 -9.85 13.94 -9.20
N HIS A 143 -10.45 14.09 -10.38
CA HIS A 143 -10.95 15.37 -10.85
C HIS A 143 -11.81 15.85 -9.69
N ARG A 144 -11.23 16.70 -8.84
CA ARG A 144 -12.00 17.58 -7.99
C ARG A 144 -12.73 18.45 -8.99
N GLY A 145 -13.92 18.03 -9.37
CA GLY A 145 -14.91 18.88 -10.00
C GLY A 145 -15.14 20.01 -9.03
N HIS A 146 -14.35 21.08 -9.16
CA HIS A 146 -14.81 22.41 -8.82
C HIS A 146 -15.92 22.73 -9.82
N ASN A 147 -17.10 22.14 -9.58
CA ASN A 147 -18.35 22.72 -10.02
C ASN A 147 -18.50 24.01 -9.22
N ARG A 148 -17.82 25.06 -9.68
CA ARG A 148 -18.11 26.43 -9.28
C ARG A 148 -19.49 26.72 -9.85
N PRO A 149 -20.53 26.92 -9.03
CA PRO A 149 -21.80 27.37 -9.55
C PRO A 149 -21.55 28.74 -10.18
N THR A 150 -21.76 28.85 -11.48
CA THR A 150 -21.95 30.14 -12.12
C THR A 150 -23.15 30.80 -11.44
N PRO A 151 -23.01 32.03 -10.90
CA PRO A 151 -24.16 32.73 -10.34
C PRO A 151 -25.14 33.04 -11.46
N SER A 152 -26.33 32.45 -11.34
CA SER A 152 -27.51 32.78 -12.13
C SER A 152 -27.85 34.26 -11.90
N MET A 153 -27.77 35.08 -12.95
CA MET A 153 -28.36 36.42 -12.94
C MET A 153 -29.89 36.30 -13.08
N THR A 154 -30.57 36.54 -11.98
CA THR A 154 -31.98 36.91 -11.86
C THR A 154 -31.97 38.19 -11.02
N GLN A 155 -32.68 39.28 -11.28
CA GLN A 155 -33.85 39.58 -12.11
C GLN A 155 -34.07 41.11 -12.02
N THR A 156 -34.75 41.71 -13.01
CA THR A 156 -35.58 42.95 -12.92
C THR A 156 -34.88 44.27 -12.52
N ASP A 157 -35.18 45.46 -13.06
CA ASP A 157 -36.49 46.04 -13.38
C ASP A 157 -36.32 47.43 -14.07
N LEU A 158 -37.40 47.94 -14.66
CA LEU A 158 -37.72 49.38 -14.92
C LEU A 158 -36.92 50.12 -16.02
N CYS A 159 -37.49 50.86 -16.98
CA CYS A 159 -38.75 51.61 -17.06
C CYS A 159 -39.24 51.78 -18.51
N LEU A 160 -40.57 51.76 -18.66
CA LEU A 160 -41.32 52.40 -19.73
C LEU A 160 -41.05 53.92 -19.78
N SER A 161 -41.03 54.50 -20.99
CA SER A 161 -41.46 55.88 -21.23
C SER A 161 -41.83 56.06 -22.70
N ASN A 162 -43.04 56.57 -22.88
CA ASN A 162 -43.77 56.75 -24.13
C ASN A 162 -43.33 57.99 -24.94
N ASN A 163 -43.78 57.99 -26.19
CA ASN A 163 -44.47 59.09 -26.90
C ASN A 163 -43.73 60.08 -27.82
N THR A 164 -44.37 60.23 -28.99
CA THR A 164 -44.61 61.43 -29.83
C THR A 164 -43.39 62.05 -30.57
N SER A 165 -43.30 62.10 -31.90
CA SER A 165 -44.15 62.67 -32.99
C SER A 165 -43.48 63.90 -33.62
N CYS A 166 -43.59 63.98 -34.95
CA CYS A 166 -43.47 65.14 -35.84
C CYS A 166 -42.12 65.87 -35.98
N SER A 167 -41.51 65.78 -37.16
CA SER A 167 -41.75 66.71 -38.28
C SER A 167 -41.17 66.13 -39.58
#